data_AF-A0AA35D3W7-F1
#
_entry.id   AF-A0AA35D3W7-F1
#
_cell.length_a   1.000
_cell.length_b   1.000
_cell.length_c   1.000
_cell.angle_alpha   90.00
_cell.angle_beta   90.00
_cell.angle_gamma   90.00
#
_symmetry.space_group_name_H-M   'P 1'
#
loop_
_entity.id
_entity.type
_entity.pdbx_description
1 polymer ?
#
loop_
_entity_poly.entity_id
_entity_poly.type
_entity_poly.pdbx_seq_one_letter_code
_entity_poly.pdbx_strand_id
1 'polypeptide(L)'
;MNRTQAALIAALTTLLGFAGGYFFYAHTMARYDAVSSVCVAMQEAVRLQMLAPEQVRQLGMVTGSTLKRDHRAVADKLSISDHSAREASPQSMCSQFLLGVHQSR
;
A
#
# COMPACT_ATOMS: atom_id res chain seq x y z
N MET A 1 -20.26 -34.38 -23.72
CA MET A 1 -19.08 -33.85 -23.02
C MET A 1 -18.50 -34.97 -22.17
N ASN A 2 -17.26 -35.37 -22.43
CA ASN A 2 -16.68 -36.54 -21.76
C ASN A 2 -16.11 -36.14 -20.39
N ARG A 3 -16.08 -37.08 -19.43
CA ARG A 3 -15.62 -36.84 -18.05
C ARG A 3 -14.23 -36.19 -17.98
N THR A 4 -13.34 -36.54 -18.87
CA THR A 4 -11.99 -35.97 -19.00
C THR A 4 -12.01 -34.49 -19.42
N GLN A 5 -12.88 -34.11 -20.35
CA GLN A 5 -13.04 -32.70 -20.76
C GLN A 5 -13.65 -31.85 -19.64
N ALA A 6 -14.63 -32.39 -18.91
CA ALA A 6 -15.23 -31.69 -17.78
C ALA A 6 -14.20 -31.46 -16.65
N ALA A 7 -13.35 -32.46 -16.35
CA ALA A 7 -12.29 -32.32 -15.36
C ALA A 7 -11.22 -31.29 -15.77
N LEU A 8 -10.85 -31.25 -17.05
CA LEU A 8 -9.89 -30.28 -17.59
C LEU A 8 -10.41 -28.84 -17.51
N ILE A 9 -11.68 -28.63 -17.88
CA ILE A 9 -12.32 -27.32 -17.78
C ILE A 9 -12.40 -26.87 -16.31
N ALA A 10 -12.79 -27.77 -15.40
CA ALA A 10 -12.83 -27.46 -13.97
C ALA A 10 -11.45 -27.10 -13.42
N ALA A 11 -10.38 -27.79 -13.84
CA ALA A 11 -9.02 -27.48 -13.42
C ALA A 11 -8.57 -26.10 -13.92
N LEU A 12 -8.85 -25.79 -15.19
CA LEU A 12 -8.49 -24.51 -15.81
C LEU A 12 -9.25 -23.33 -15.17
N THR A 13 -10.56 -23.47 -14.94
CA THR A 13 -11.35 -22.41 -14.29
C THR A 13 -10.91 -22.19 -12.85
N THR A 14 -10.57 -23.26 -12.12
CA THR A 14 -10.04 -23.14 -10.74
C THR A 14 -8.69 -22.43 -10.71
N LEU A 15 -7.77 -22.77 -11.63
CA LEU A 15 -6.47 -22.10 -11.74
C LEU A 15 -6.63 -20.62 -12.09
N LEU A 16 -7.51 -20.29 -13.05
CA LEU A 16 -7.81 -18.90 -13.43
C LEU A 16 -8.44 -18.12 -12.27
N GLY A 17 -9.38 -18.73 -11.54
CA GLY A 17 -10.00 -18.12 -10.36
C GLY A 17 -8.99 -17.86 -9.25
N PHE A 18 -8.08 -18.81 -8.99
CA PHE A 18 -7.03 -18.66 -7.98
C PHE A 18 -6.01 -17.59 -8.36
N ALA A 19 -5.53 -17.60 -9.60
CA ALA A 19 -4.58 -16.60 -10.09
C ALA A 19 -5.19 -15.19 -10.09
N GLY A 20 -6.44 -15.06 -10.56
CA GLY A 20 -7.17 -13.79 -10.53
C GLY A 20 -7.37 -13.31 -9.09
N GLY A 21 -7.92 -14.16 -8.21
CA GLY A 21 -8.17 -13.82 -6.81
C GLY A 21 -6.90 -13.41 -6.06
N TYR A 22 -5.79 -14.13 -6.27
CA TYR A 22 -4.49 -13.78 -5.70
C TYR A 22 -4.01 -12.41 -6.19
N PHE A 23 -4.09 -12.15 -7.49
CA PHE A 23 -3.66 -10.88 -8.08
C PHE A 23 -4.46 -9.70 -7.51
N PHE A 24 -5.78 -9.80 -7.44
CA PHE A 24 -6.64 -8.77 -6.85
C PHE A 24 -6.35 -8.57 -5.35
N TYR A 25 -6.16 -9.64 -4.59
CA TYR A 25 -5.90 -9.52 -3.15
C TYR A 25 -4.53 -8.88 -2.88
N ALA A 26 -3.48 -9.37 -3.57
CA ALA A 26 -2.11 -8.91 -3.38
C ALA A 26 -1.90 -7.44 -3.78
N HIS A 27 -2.56 -6.99 -4.86
CA HIS A 27 -2.36 -5.62 -5.36
C HIS A 27 -3.31 -4.58 -4.75
N THR A 28 -4.50 -4.98 -4.30
CA THR A 28 -5.53 -4.01 -3.87
C THR A 28 -5.76 -4.03 -2.36
N MET A 29 -6.10 -5.18 -1.78
CA MET A 29 -6.48 -5.26 -0.36
C MET A 29 -5.26 -5.13 0.56
N ALA A 30 -4.20 -5.89 0.27
CA ALA A 30 -2.98 -5.84 1.06
C ALA A 30 -2.30 -4.45 1.04
N ARG A 31 -2.53 -3.68 -0.04
CA ARG A 31 -2.07 -2.29 -0.16
C ARG A 31 -2.93 -1.35 0.67
N TYR A 32 -4.26 -1.49 0.55
CA TYR A 32 -5.21 -0.66 1.27
C TYR A 32 -5.07 -0.81 2.79
N ASP A 33 -4.93 -2.03 3.29
CA ASP A 33 -4.76 -2.30 4.73
C ASP A 33 -3.45 -1.70 5.26
N ALA A 34 -2.36 -1.81 4.50
CA ALA A 34 -1.08 -1.22 4.89
C ALA A 34 -1.17 0.31 4.97
N VAL A 35 -1.77 0.94 3.96
CA VAL A 35 -1.93 2.40 3.92
C VAL A 35 -2.86 2.89 5.03
N SER A 36 -4.03 2.28 5.19
CA SER A 36 -5.01 2.70 6.19
C SER A 36 -4.45 2.59 7.62
N SER A 37 -3.74 1.50 7.92
CA SER A 37 -3.12 1.27 9.23
C SER A 37 -2.09 2.36 9.57
N VAL A 38 -1.20 2.67 8.64
CA VAL A 38 -0.19 3.72 8.83
C VAL A 38 -0.85 5.09 8.95
N CYS A 39 -1.88 5.36 8.16
CA CYS A 39 -2.58 6.63 8.20
C CYS A 39 -3.31 6.87 9.52
N VAL A 40 -3.98 5.85 10.07
CA VAL A 40 -4.59 5.91 11.41
C VAL A 40 -3.51 6.12 12.47
N ALA A 41 -2.39 5.39 12.39
CA ALA A 41 -1.29 5.53 13.34
C ALA A 41 -0.68 6.94 13.32
N MET A 42 -0.44 7.52 12.14
CA MET A 42 0.08 8.89 12.01
C MET A 42 -0.91 9.92 12.53
N GLN A 43 -2.20 9.75 12.22
CA GLN A 43 -3.24 10.65 12.70
C GLN A 43 -3.34 10.62 14.23
N GLU A 44 -3.29 9.44 14.84
CA GLU A 44 -3.36 9.32 16.29
C GLU A 44 -2.06 9.81 16.97
N ALA A 45 -0.89 9.58 16.36
CA ALA A 45 0.37 10.13 16.84
C ALA A 45 0.36 11.67 16.88
N VAL A 46 -0.20 12.32 15.86
CA VAL A 46 -0.36 13.78 15.85
C VAL A 46 -1.41 14.23 16.87
N ARG A 47 -2.54 13.51 16.95
CA ARG A 47 -3.62 13.82 17.91
C ARG A 47 -3.14 13.75 19.36
N LEU A 48 -2.30 12.77 19.69
CA LEU A 48 -1.69 12.59 21.01
C LEU A 48 -0.45 13.45 21.22
N GLN A 49 -0.15 14.39 20.30
CA GLN A 49 1.00 15.30 20.36
C GLN A 49 2.35 14.58 20.40
N MET A 50 2.41 13.32 19.96
CA MET A 50 3.66 12.56 19.80
C MET A 50 4.44 13.01 18.56
N LEU A 51 3.73 13.50 17.55
CA LEU A 51 4.32 14.14 16.37
C LEU A 51 3.67 15.50 16.12
N ALA A 52 4.48 16.46 15.72
CA ALA A 52 3.96 17.68 15.11
C ALA A 52 3.50 17.39 13.67
N PRO A 53 2.43 18.02 13.17
CA PRO A 53 1.96 17.87 11.79
C PRO A 53 3.08 18.04 10.74
N GLU A 54 4.00 18.97 11.00
CA GLU A 54 5.12 19.30 10.12
C GLU A 54 6.15 18.16 10.04
N GLN A 55 6.28 17.38 11.11
CA GLN A 55 7.23 16.28 11.20
C GLN A 55 6.77 15.04 10.43
N VAL A 56 5.47 14.91 10.15
CA VAL A 56 4.88 13.72 9.52
C VAL A 56 5.49 13.44 8.13
N ARG A 57 5.72 14.49 7.34
CA ARG A 57 6.36 14.36 6.02
C ARG A 57 7.81 13.90 6.13
N GLN A 58 8.55 14.46 7.08
CA GLN A 58 9.94 14.08 7.31
C GLN A 58 10.05 12.64 7.80
N LEU A 59 9.16 12.21 8.69
CA LEU A 59 9.05 10.82 9.12
C LEU A 59 8.74 9.91 7.94
N GLY A 60 7.86 10.32 7.03
CA GLY A 60 7.59 9.62 5.78
C GLY A 60 8.84 9.43 4.91
N MET A 61 9.67 10.47 4.75
CA MET A 61 10.93 10.37 3.99
C MET A 61 11.91 9.38 4.61
N VAL A 62 12.11 9.44 5.94
CA VAL A 62 13.02 8.53 6.65
C VAL A 62 12.49 7.10 6.59
N THR A 63 11.20 6.91 6.86
CA THR A 63 10.56 5.59 6.79
C THR A 63 10.67 5.02 5.38
N GLY A 64 10.39 5.83 4.34
CA GLY A 64 10.50 5.40 2.95
C GLY A 64 11.90 4.94 2.58
N SER A 65 12.96 5.65 3.02
CA SER A 65 14.34 5.26 2.73
C SER A 65 14.71 3.93 3.41
N THR A 66 14.31 3.76 4.69
CA THR A 66 14.51 2.49 5.41
C THR A 66 13.74 1.35 4.75
N LEU A 67 12.47 1.55 4.38
CA LEU A 67 11.66 0.53 3.73
C LEU A 67 12.22 0.14 2.35
N LYS A 68 12.68 1.11 1.55
CA LYS A 68 13.28 0.82 0.23
C LYS A 68 14.60 0.03 0.34
N ARG A 69 15.34 0.23 1.44
CA ARG A 69 16.58 -0.50 1.74
C ARG A 69 16.31 -1.91 2.26
N ASP A 70 15.48 -2.02 3.31
CA ASP A 70 15.41 -3.22 4.14
C ASP A 70 14.09 -4.01 3.93
N HIS A 71 13.04 -3.37 3.41
CA HIS A 71 11.68 -3.92 3.33
C HIS A 71 10.95 -3.54 2.03
N ARG A 72 11.56 -3.80 0.86
CA ARG A 72 11.03 -3.38 -0.46
C ARG A 72 9.57 -3.74 -0.70
N ALA A 73 9.15 -4.94 -0.30
CA ALA A 73 7.77 -5.38 -0.47
C ALA A 73 6.75 -4.51 0.30
N VAL A 74 7.16 -3.90 1.42
CA VAL A 74 6.34 -2.95 2.18
C VAL A 74 6.41 -1.56 1.55
N ALA A 75 7.59 -1.15 1.07
CA ALA A 75 7.77 0.10 0.34
C ALA A 75 6.84 0.18 -0.89
N ASP A 76 6.73 -0.91 -1.65
CA ASP A 76 5.87 -0.98 -2.84
C ASP A 76 4.38 -0.80 -2.47
N LYS A 77 3.93 -1.35 -1.34
CA LYS A 77 2.56 -1.17 -0.85
C LYS A 77 2.27 0.27 -0.45
N LEU A 78 3.24 0.94 0.18
CA LEU A 78 3.09 2.35 0.60
C LEU A 78 3.42 3.35 -0.51
N SER A 79 3.95 2.89 -1.65
CA SER A 79 4.18 3.75 -2.80
C SER A 79 2.87 4.42 -3.23
N ILE A 80 2.94 5.64 -3.75
CA ILE A 80 1.82 6.32 -4.39
C ILE A 80 2.23 6.72 -5.81
N SER A 81 1.24 6.88 -6.70
CA SER A 81 1.50 7.34 -8.06
C SER A 81 1.91 8.82 -8.07
N ASP A 82 2.61 9.26 -9.13
CA ASP A 82 2.96 10.68 -9.30
C ASP A 82 1.72 11.59 -9.34
N HIS A 83 0.60 11.08 -9.84
CA HIS A 83 -0.68 11.80 -9.83
C HIS A 83 -1.16 12.02 -8.40
N SER A 84 -1.19 10.96 -7.59
CA SER A 84 -1.57 11.02 -6.17
C SER A 84 -0.61 11.89 -5.36
N ALA A 85 0.68 11.93 -5.73
CA ALA A 85 1.66 12.79 -5.09
C ALA A 85 1.41 14.29 -5.36
N ARG A 86 0.96 14.64 -6.57
CA ARG A 86 0.59 16.02 -6.93
C ARG A 86 -0.69 16.49 -6.27
N GLU A 87 -1.63 15.58 -6.04
CA GLU A 87 -2.93 15.87 -5.41
C GLU A 87 -2.92 15.65 -3.89
N ALA A 88 -1.76 15.35 -3.30
CA ALA A 88 -1.64 15.08 -1.88
C ALA A 88 -2.11 16.30 -1.07
N SER A 89 -3.17 16.11 -0.28
CA SER A 89 -3.72 17.20 0.53
C SER A 89 -2.70 17.67 1.58
N PRO A 90 -2.42 18.98 1.68
CA PRO A 90 -1.54 19.55 2.69
C PRO A 90 -2.09 19.36 4.12
N GLN A 91 -3.41 19.22 4.26
CA GLN A 91 -4.09 19.08 5.54
C GLN A 91 -4.21 17.62 6.01
N SER A 92 -3.95 16.65 5.13
CA SER A 92 -4.04 15.23 5.44
C SER A 92 -2.69 14.70 5.92
N MET A 93 -2.61 14.30 7.20
CA MET A 93 -1.39 13.71 7.78
C MET A 93 -0.97 12.44 7.03
N CYS A 94 -1.95 11.62 6.65
CA CYS A 94 -1.77 10.44 5.80
C CYS A 94 -1.11 10.81 4.46
N SER A 95 -1.65 11.82 3.78
CA SER A 95 -1.12 12.26 2.48
C SER A 95 0.29 12.83 2.62
N GLN A 96 0.57 13.60 3.67
CA GLN A 96 1.92 14.13 3.94
C GLN A 96 2.93 13.03 4.23
N PHE A 97 2.53 12.00 4.99
CA PHE A 97 3.38 10.85 5.26
C PHE A 97 3.71 10.07 3.97
N LEU A 98 2.68 9.69 3.20
CA LEU A 98 2.85 8.93 1.96
C LEU A 98 3.63 9.73 0.90
N LEU A 99 3.44 11.05 0.84
CA LEU A 99 4.23 11.93 -0.01
C LEU A 99 5.71 11.91 0.39
N GLY A 100 6.00 11.91 1.70
CA GLY A 100 7.36 11.71 2.21
C GLY A 100 7.95 10.36 1.80
N VAL A 101 7.19 9.28 1.95
CA VAL A 101 7.62 7.93 1.52
C VAL A 101 7.92 7.90 0.02
N HIS A 102 7.07 8.51 -0.81
CA HIS A 102 7.29 8.59 -2.24
C HIS A 102 8.57 9.37 -2.59
N GLN A 103 8.83 10.50 -1.92
CA GLN A 103 10.01 11.35 -2.13
C GLN A 103 11.32 10.77 -1.57
N SER A 104 11.25 9.73 -0.75
CA SER A 104 12.44 9.08 -0.18
C SER A 104 13.35 8.51 -1.28
N ARG A 105 14.67 8.57 -1.07
CA ARG A 105 15.66 7.93 -1.95
C ARG A 105 16.01 6.54 -1.44
#